data_AF-A0A5C1NKQ1-F1
#
_entry.id   AF-A0A5C1NKQ1-F1
#
_cell.length_a   1.000
_cell.length_b   1.000
_cell.length_c   1.000
_cell.angle_alpha   90.00
_cell.angle_beta   90.00
_cell.angle_gamma   90.00
#
_symmetry.space_group_name_H-M   'P 1'
#
loop_
_entity.id
_entity.type
_entity.pdbx_description
1 polymer ?
#
loop_
_entity_poly.entity_id
_entity_poly.type
_entity_poly.pdbx_seq_one_letter_code
_entity_poly.pdbx_strand_id
1 'polypeptide(L)'
;MPVSHHRLQRDPRAWQTALDQALAAHDGERALARYEHLAHAFPSPEYDPRDESHPHLNLDALKRWALYRGWQARPATDRAQEGEVYRPPVRFIRVMGKYH
;
A
#
# COMPACT_ATOMS: atom_id res chain seq x y z
N MET A 1 31.53 10.92 -1.26
CA MET A 1 30.06 11.09 -1.41
C MET A 1 29.38 10.22 -0.37
N PRO A 2 28.93 10.74 0.79
CA PRO A 2 28.25 9.91 1.77
C PRO A 2 26.78 9.74 1.38
N VAL A 3 26.34 8.49 1.40
CA VAL A 3 24.96 8.03 1.22
C VAL A 3 24.09 8.56 2.36
N SER A 4 23.13 9.42 2.02
CA SER A 4 22.15 9.99 2.95
C SER A 4 21.15 8.91 3.42
N HIS A 5 21.51 8.15 4.46
CA HIS A 5 20.66 7.15 5.08
C HIS A 5 19.67 7.70 6.14
N HIS A 6 19.34 8.99 6.16
CA HIS A 6 18.61 9.59 7.30
C HIS A 6 17.44 10.53 6.94
N ARG A 7 16.57 10.16 5.99
CA ARG A 7 15.20 10.73 5.89
C ARG A 7 14.15 9.71 5.44
N LEU A 8 14.18 8.50 5.96
CA LEU A 8 13.08 7.53 5.81
C LEU A 8 11.87 7.86 6.71
N GLN A 9 11.93 8.93 7.51
CA GLN A 9 10.84 9.33 8.39
C GLN A 9 9.92 10.34 7.70
N ARG A 10 8.77 9.85 7.20
CA ARG A 10 7.51 10.57 6.89
C ARG A 10 7.29 11.17 5.50
N ASP A 11 8.10 10.89 4.48
CA ASP A 11 7.71 11.28 3.12
C ASP A 11 6.81 10.20 2.48
N PRO A 12 5.51 10.46 2.23
CA PRO A 12 4.63 9.49 1.58
C PRO A 12 5.17 9.08 0.21
N ARG A 13 5.88 9.97 -0.49
CA ARG A 13 6.57 9.67 -1.75
C ARG A 13 7.66 8.61 -1.59
N ALA A 14 8.46 8.65 -0.52
CA ALA A 14 9.51 7.67 -0.28
C ALA A 14 8.91 6.27 -0.05
N TRP A 15 7.81 6.20 0.70
CA TRP A 15 7.07 4.96 0.90
C TRP A 15 6.45 4.42 -0.41
N GLN A 16 5.91 5.30 -1.25
CA GLN A 16 5.41 4.91 -2.58
C GLN A 16 6.54 4.37 -3.48
N THR A 17 7.71 4.99 -3.47
CA THR A 17 8.88 4.52 -4.24
C THR A 17 9.38 3.17 -3.72
N ALA A 18 9.45 2.98 -2.40
CA ALA A 18 9.85 1.70 -1.81
C ALA A 18 8.84 0.59 -2.16
N LEU A 19 7.54 0.89 -2.12
CA LEU A 19 6.49 -0.04 -2.54
C LEU A 19 6.62 -0.39 -4.02
N ASP A 20 6.86 0.59 -4.87
CA ASP A 20 7.08 0.38 -6.30
C ASP A 20 8.28 -0.54 -6.57
N GLN A 21 9.42 -0.26 -5.95
CA GLN A 21 10.62 -1.07 -6.08
C GLN A 21 10.39 -2.50 -5.57
N ALA A 22 9.68 -2.66 -4.45
CA ALA A 22 9.32 -3.97 -3.92
C ALA A 22 8.42 -4.73 -4.89
N LEU A 23 7.41 -4.09 -5.48
CA LEU A 23 6.54 -4.72 -6.48
C LEU A 23 7.27 -5.03 -7.79
N ALA A 24 8.19 -4.16 -8.22
CA ALA A 24 9.00 -4.38 -9.42
C ALA A 24 10.01 -5.52 -9.24
N ALA A 25 10.62 -5.65 -8.04
CA ALA A 25 11.48 -6.77 -7.68
C ALA A 25 10.68 -8.06 -7.43
N HIS A 26 9.39 -7.94 -7.15
CA HIS A 26 8.49 -9.07 -6.97
C HIS A 26 8.08 -9.65 -8.32
N ASP A 27 8.86 -10.63 -8.80
CA ASP A 27 8.58 -11.32 -10.06
C ASP A 27 7.28 -12.17 -10.02
N GLY A 28 6.77 -12.45 -8.82
CA GLY A 28 5.53 -13.22 -8.64
C GLY A 28 4.26 -12.46 -9.02
N GLU A 29 3.24 -13.20 -9.47
CA GLU A 29 1.92 -12.67 -9.86
C GLU A 29 1.12 -12.03 -8.73
N ARG A 30 1.53 -12.27 -7.47
CA ARG A 30 0.83 -11.80 -6.26
C ARG A 30 1.83 -11.33 -5.21
N ALA A 31 1.74 -10.07 -4.81
CA ALA A 31 2.48 -9.51 -3.69
C ALA A 31 1.52 -9.16 -2.54
N LEU A 32 2.02 -9.12 -1.31
CA LEU A 32 1.23 -8.77 -0.12
C LEU A 32 1.94 -7.65 0.65
N ALA A 33 1.21 -6.58 0.97
CA ALA A 33 1.71 -5.48 1.80
C ALA A 33 0.83 -5.26 3.02
N ARG A 34 1.46 -4.84 4.12
CA ARG A 34 0.80 -4.53 5.39
C ARG A 34 0.05 -3.22 5.29
N TYR A 35 -1.12 -3.16 5.92
CA TYR A 35 -1.98 -1.97 5.94
C TYR A 35 -1.22 -0.72 6.43
N GLU A 36 -0.43 -0.84 7.49
CA GLU A 36 0.29 0.28 8.11
C GLU A 36 1.29 0.95 7.13
N HIS A 37 2.07 0.16 6.40
CA HIS A 37 2.99 0.70 5.37
C HIS A 37 2.26 1.42 4.25
N LEU A 38 1.08 0.91 3.87
CA LEU A 38 0.27 1.53 2.84
C LEU A 38 -0.38 2.81 3.36
N ALA A 39 -0.81 2.85 4.62
CA ALA A 39 -1.33 4.07 5.24
C ALA A 39 -0.27 5.18 5.31
N HIS A 40 1.01 4.83 5.46
CA HIS A 40 2.11 5.79 5.32
C HIS A 40 2.36 6.25 3.87
N ALA A 41 2.18 5.36 2.89
CA ALA A 41 2.34 5.68 1.47
C ALA A 41 1.15 6.49 0.90
N PHE A 42 -0.05 6.17 1.33
CA PHE A 42 -1.33 6.71 0.90
C PHE A 42 -2.19 7.07 2.11
N PRO A 43 -1.79 8.12 2.87
CA PRO A 43 -2.61 8.60 3.97
C PRO A 43 -3.95 9.11 3.45
N SER A 44 -5.04 8.77 4.14
CA SER A 44 -6.36 9.31 3.86
C SER A 44 -6.38 10.80 4.22
N PRO A 45 -6.90 11.67 3.34
CA PRO A 45 -7.09 13.08 3.64
C PRO A 45 -8.28 13.31 4.59
N GLU A 46 -9.16 12.31 4.75
CA GLU A 46 -10.26 12.35 5.70
C GLU A 46 -9.71 12.16 7.11
N TYR A 47 -9.59 13.28 7.83
CA TYR A 47 -9.36 13.30 9.26
C TYR A 47 -10.67 12.88 9.94
N ASP A 48 -10.76 11.64 10.41
CA ASP A 48 -11.88 11.23 11.26
C ASP A 48 -11.55 11.55 12.73
N PRO A 49 -12.26 12.49 13.37
CA PRO A 49 -11.98 12.90 14.75
C PRO A 49 -12.29 11.80 15.78
N ARG A 50 -12.89 10.67 15.40
CA ARG A 50 -13.11 9.51 16.27
C ARG A 50 -12.02 8.44 16.15
N ASP A 51 -11.13 8.55 15.17
CA ASP A 51 -10.06 7.58 14.89
C ASP A 51 -8.69 8.27 14.90
N GLU A 52 -8.45 9.12 15.90
CA GLU A 52 -7.25 9.97 16.04
C GLU A 52 -5.93 9.17 16.18
N SER A 53 -6.02 7.89 16.56
CA SER A 53 -4.85 7.05 16.83
C SER A 53 -4.28 6.35 15.59
N HIS A 54 -4.95 6.34 14.44
CA HIS A 54 -4.50 5.53 13.32
C HIS A 54 -4.67 6.22 11.96
N PRO A 55 -3.58 6.39 11.17
CA PRO A 55 -3.71 6.91 9.82
C PRO A 55 -4.52 5.94 8.96
N HIS A 56 -5.62 6.43 8.38
CA HIS A 56 -6.43 5.62 7.48
C HIS A 56 -5.73 5.49 6.13
N LEU A 57 -5.77 4.30 5.55
CA LEU A 57 -5.32 4.06 4.18
C LEU A 57 -6.36 4.58 3.19
N ASN A 58 -5.94 5.48 2.30
CA ASN A 58 -6.73 5.82 1.13
C ASN A 58 -6.72 4.66 0.12
N LEU A 59 -7.64 3.72 0.29
CA LEU A 59 -7.77 2.55 -0.59
C LEU A 59 -8.02 2.94 -2.04
N ASP A 60 -8.73 4.03 -2.31
CA ASP A 60 -8.99 4.51 -3.66
C ASP A 60 -7.72 5.03 -4.34
N ALA A 61 -6.94 5.85 -3.64
CA ALA A 61 -5.65 6.33 -4.14
C ALA A 61 -4.69 5.16 -4.38
N LEU A 62 -4.64 4.20 -3.46
CA LEU A 62 -3.83 2.99 -3.61
C LEU A 62 -4.24 2.15 -4.82
N LYS A 63 -5.55 1.90 -4.99
CA LYS A 63 -6.10 1.14 -6.13
C LYS A 63 -5.75 1.81 -7.45
N ARG A 64 -5.92 3.13 -7.55
CA ARG A 64 -5.58 3.90 -8.77
C ARG A 64 -4.09 3.86 -9.08
N TRP A 65 -3.26 4.06 -8.07
CA TRP A 65 -1.80 4.00 -8.22
C TRP A 65 -1.34 2.61 -8.66
N ALA A 66 -1.88 1.56 -8.04
CA ALA A 66 -1.57 0.18 -8.40
C ALA A 66 -2.00 -0.09 -9.84
N LEU A 67 -3.22 0.32 -10.21
CA LEU A 67 -3.79 0.09 -11.53
C LEU A 67 -2.96 0.74 -12.63
N TYR A 68 -2.49 1.96 -12.40
CA TYR A 68 -1.61 2.67 -13.33
C TYR A 68 -0.29 1.93 -13.58
N ARG A 69 0.17 1.13 -12.62
CA ARG A 69 1.39 0.32 -12.71
C ARG A 69 1.13 -1.13 -13.15
N GLY A 70 -0.10 -1.44 -13.57
CA GLY A 70 -0.50 -2.79 -13.97
C GLY A 70 -0.69 -3.75 -12.78
N TRP A 71 -1.01 -3.23 -11.60
CA TRP A 71 -1.31 -4.01 -10.40
C TRP A 71 -2.73 -3.74 -9.91
N GLN A 72 -3.41 -4.76 -9.40
CA GLN A 72 -4.72 -4.63 -8.76
C GLN A 72 -4.56 -4.82 -7.26
N ALA A 73 -4.75 -3.73 -6.51
CA ALA A 73 -4.75 -3.75 -5.05
C ALA A 73 -6.12 -4.20 -4.53
N ARG A 74 -6.15 -5.27 -3.73
CA ARG A 74 -7.36 -5.78 -3.06
C ARG A 74 -7.09 -5.99 -1.57
N PRO A 75 -7.94 -5.50 -0.67
CA PRO A 75 -7.86 -5.91 0.73
C PRO A 75 -8.08 -7.43 0.82
N ALA A 76 -7.19 -8.10 1.54
CA ALA A 76 -7.26 -9.53 1.82
C ALA A 76 -7.97 -9.75 3.15
N THR A 77 -9.25 -9.36 3.22
CA THR A 77 -10.10 -9.53 4.40
C THR A 77 -10.24 -11.00 4.82
N ASP A 78 -10.12 -11.92 3.86
CA ASP A 78 -10.09 -13.37 4.06
C ASP A 78 -8.87 -13.87 4.86
N ARG A 79 -7.77 -13.10 4.87
CA ARG A 79 -6.55 -13.40 5.64
C ARG A 79 -6.36 -12.52 6.87
N ALA A 80 -7.32 -11.64 7.17
CA ALA A 80 -7.27 -10.88 8.39
C ALA A 80 -7.46 -11.86 9.56
N GLN A 81 -6.46 -11.97 10.43
CA GLN A 81 -6.64 -12.70 11.69
C GLN A 81 -7.75 -12.02 12.51
N GLU A 82 -8.33 -12.73 13.47
CA GLU A 82 -9.49 -12.30 14.27
C GLU A 82 -9.29 -10.95 15.01
N GLY A 83 -8.04 -10.45 15.12
CA GLY A 83 -7.69 -9.11 15.62
C GLY A 83 -7.31 -8.06 14.55
N GLU A 84 -7.17 -8.44 13.28
CA GLU A 84 -6.82 -7.57 12.13
C GLU A 84 -8.03 -7.28 11.24
N VAL A 85 -9.24 -7.66 11.68
CA VAL A 85 -10.51 -7.49 10.93
C VAL A 85 -10.71 -6.04 10.46
N TYR A 86 -10.20 -5.07 11.24
CA TYR A 86 -10.29 -3.65 10.95
C TYR A 86 -9.20 -3.13 9.98
N ARG A 87 -8.09 -3.87 9.79
CA ARG A 87 -6.93 -3.44 8.97
C ARG A 87 -6.35 -4.60 8.17
N PRO A 88 -7.13 -5.18 7.26
CA PRO A 88 -6.67 -6.32 6.48
C PRO A 88 -5.45 -5.94 5.64
N PRO A 89 -4.45 -6.85 5.50
CA PRO A 89 -3.36 -6.64 4.57
C PRO A 89 -3.89 -6.52 3.14
N VAL A 90 -3.18 -5.77 2.29
CA VAL A 90 -3.59 -5.57 0.90
C VAL A 90 -2.72 -6.45 0.00
N ARG A 91 -3.37 -7.27 -0.82
CA ARG A 91 -2.71 -8.03 -1.88
C ARG A 91 -2.69 -7.23 -3.17
N PHE A 92 -1.57 -7.23 -3.85
CA PHE A 92 -1.39 -6.72 -5.19
C PHE A 92 -1.36 -7.91 -6.13
N ILE A 93 -2.23 -7.90 -7.13
CA ILE A 93 -2.30 -8.95 -8.15
C ILE A 93 -1.89 -8.31 -9.46
N ARG A 94 -0.93 -8.89 -10.17
CA ARG A 94 -0.50 -8.33 -11.45
C ARG A 94 -1.65 -8.43 -12.45
N VAL A 95 -2.03 -7.30 -13.02
CA VAL A 95 -3.04 -7.24 -14.08
C VAL A 95 -2.31 -7.57 -15.38
N MET A 96 -2.03 -8.86 -15.60
CA MET A 96 -1.62 -9.32 -16.93
C MET A 96 -2.72 -8.91 -17.89
N GLY A 97 -2.39 -7.99 -18.81
CA GLY A 97 -3.36 -7.31 -19.67
C GLY A 97 -4.32 -8.28 -20.34
N LYS A 98 -5.52 -8.42 -19.78
CA LYS A 98 -6.72 -8.66 -20.59
C LYS A 98 -7.28 -7.29 -20.93
N TYR A 99 -6.64 -6.67 -21.93
CA TYR A 99 -7.37 -5.82 -22.83
C TYR A 99 -8.49 -6.68 -23.42
N HIS A 100 -9.73 -6.24 -23.29
CA HIS A 100 -10.87 -6.76 -24.03
C HIS A 100 -11.51 -5.62 -24.78
#